data_AF-A0A7L4KRT8-F1
#
_entry.id   AF-A0A7L4KRT8-F1
#
_cell.length_a   1.000
_cell.length_b   1.000
_cell.length_c   1.000
_cell.angle_alpha   90.00
_cell.angle_beta   90.00
_cell.angle_gamma   90.00
#
_symmetry.space_group_name_H-M   'P 1'
#
loop_
_entity.id
_entity.type
_entity.pdbx_description
1 polymer ?
#
loop_
_entity_poly.entity_id
_entity_poly.type
_entity_poly.pdbx_seq_one_letter_code
_entity_poly.pdbx_strand_id
1 'polypeptide(L)' 'EEEEEEGKKKKKKPFPCSRCGKSFPESAALLRHQRGHGAEPPPHTCPRCGAAFAEGPALLAHLRGHAGDKPYTC' A
#
# COMPACT_ATOMS: atom_id res chain seq x y z
N GLU A 1 9.72 -5.05 22.45
CA GLU A 1 8.49 -4.33 22.84
C GLU A 1 7.45 -4.66 21.79
N GLU A 2 6.35 -5.38 22.05
CA GLU A 2 5.67 -5.68 23.31
C GLU A 2 5.25 -7.17 23.32
N GLU A 3 5.52 -7.83 24.44
CA GLU A 3 4.80 -9.04 24.86
C GLU A 3 3.48 -8.59 25.50
N GLU A 4 2.36 -9.24 25.18
CA GLU A 4 1.37 -9.54 26.22
C GLU A 4 0.51 -10.75 25.81
N GLU A 5 0.46 -11.68 26.76
CA GLU A 5 -0.43 -12.83 26.90
C GLU A 5 -1.92 -12.46 26.80
N GLU A 6 -2.74 -13.35 26.23
CA GLU A 6 -4.13 -13.62 26.66
C GLU A 6 -4.78 -14.58 25.67
N GLY A 7 -5.40 -15.62 26.21
CA GLY A 7 -6.04 -16.72 25.50
C GLY A 7 -7.17 -16.29 24.57
N LYS A 8 -6.84 -15.94 23.34
CA LYS A 8 -7.73 -16.05 22.18
C LYS A 8 -6.87 -16.53 21.04
N LYS A 9 -7.23 -17.66 20.44
CA LYS A 9 -6.65 -18.19 19.19
C LYS A 9 -6.74 -17.09 18.13
N LYS A 10 -5.80 -16.13 18.12
CA LYS A 10 -5.66 -15.09 17.11
C LYS A 10 -5.39 -15.89 15.85
N LYS A 11 -6.42 -16.08 15.02
CA LYS A 11 -6.26 -16.56 13.65
C LYS A 11 -5.16 -15.67 13.06
N LYS A 12 -3.91 -16.15 13.02
CA LYS A 12 -2.80 -15.44 12.41
C LYS A 12 -3.27 -15.18 10.99
N LYS A 13 -3.49 -13.92 10.69
CA LYS A 13 -3.88 -13.45 9.37
C LYS A 13 -2.67 -12.73 8.83
N PRO A 14 -1.64 -13.48 8.36
CA PRO A 14 -0.37 -12.89 7.98
C PRO A 14 -0.47 -12.06 6.70
N PHE A 15 -1.63 -12.05 6.02
CA PHE A 15 -1.85 -11.34 4.77
C PHE A 15 -2.76 -10.11 4.98
N PRO A 16 -2.21 -8.96 5.44
CA PRO A 16 -2.95 -7.70 5.53
C PRO A 16 -3.18 -7.09 4.14
N CYS A 17 -4.37 -6.54 3.92
CA CYS A 17 -4.67 -5.73 2.75
C CYS A 17 -4.13 -4.32 2.94
N SER A 18 -3.17 -3.92 2.10
CA SER A 18 -2.56 -2.58 2.16
C SER A 18 -3.53 -1.42 1.88
N ARG A 19 -4.72 -1.70 1.29
CA ARG A 19 -5.72 -0.66 1.00
C ARG A 19 -6.64 -0.32 2.17
N CYS A 20 -7.03 -1.32 2.95
CA CYS A 20 -8.04 -1.14 3.99
C CYS A 20 -7.62 -1.73 5.34
N GLY A 21 -6.39 -2.22 5.46
CA GLY A 21 -5.84 -2.82 6.67
C GLY A 21 -6.47 -4.16 7.07
N LYS A 22 -7.42 -4.71 6.29
CA LYS A 22 -8.06 -5.99 6.61
C LYS A 22 -7.10 -7.16 6.42
N SER A 23 -6.90 -7.97 7.46
CA SER A 23 -6.03 -9.13 7.40
C SER A 23 -6.76 -10.43 7.10
N PHE A 24 -6.18 -11.23 6.21
CA PHE A 24 -6.69 -12.52 5.75
C PHE A 24 -5.79 -13.67 6.19
N PRO A 25 -6.36 -14.86 6.46
CA PRO A 25 -5.60 -16.05 6.88
C PRO A 25 -4.77 -16.64 5.74
N GLU A 26 -5.17 -16.39 4.48
CA GLU A 26 -4.58 -16.98 3.29
C GLU A 26 -4.40 -15.92 2.19
N SER A 27 -3.35 -16.08 1.39
CA SER A 27 -3.06 -15.18 0.26
C SER A 27 -4.18 -15.21 -0.79
N ALA A 28 -4.79 -16.38 -1.05
CA ALA A 28 -5.91 -16.52 -1.98
C ALA A 28 -7.15 -15.70 -1.53
N ALA A 29 -7.42 -15.66 -0.23
CA ALA A 29 -8.50 -14.87 0.34
C ALA A 29 -8.21 -13.36 0.23
N LEU A 30 -6.95 -12.95 0.47
CA LEU A 30 -6.50 -11.57 0.22
C LEU A 30 -6.63 -11.19 -1.26
N LEU A 31 -6.23 -12.07 -2.19
CA LEU A 31 -6.25 -11.79 -3.62
C LEU A 31 -7.68 -11.62 -4.15
N ARG A 32 -8.61 -12.49 -3.74
CA ARG A 32 -10.04 -12.35 -4.05
C ARG A 32 -10.62 -11.07 -3.45
N HIS A 33 -10.22 -10.74 -2.22
CA HIS A 33 -10.61 -9.49 -1.59
C HIS A 33 -10.08 -8.26 -2.33
N GLN A 34 -8.83 -8.29 -2.81
CA GLN A 34 -8.22 -7.22 -3.59
C GLN A 34 -8.89 -7.04 -4.95
N ARG A 35 -9.39 -8.10 -5.58
CA ARG A 35 -10.23 -8.01 -6.80
C ARG A 35 -11.53 -7.26 -6.53
N GLY A 36 -12.15 -7.48 -5.37
CA GLY A 36 -13.36 -6.77 -4.94
C GLY A 36 -13.14 -5.30 -4.60
N HIS A 37 -11.89 -4.88 -4.33
CA HIS A 37 -11.56 -3.45 -4.18
C HIS A 37 -11.64 -2.69 -5.50
N GLY A 38 -11.93 -3.34 -6.64
CA GLY A 38 -12.22 -2.66 -7.90
C GLY A 38 -11.07 -1.79 -8.42
N ALA A 39 -9.84 -2.08 -8.00
CA ALA A 39 -8.69 -1.34 -8.43
C ALA A 39 -7.58 -2.34 -8.76
N GLU A 40 -7.35 -2.54 -10.06
CA GLU A 40 -5.99 -2.38 -10.54
C GLU A 40 -5.38 -1.18 -9.79
N PRO A 41 -4.18 -1.30 -9.18
CA PRO A 41 -3.52 -0.10 -8.70
C PRO A 41 -3.61 0.93 -9.84
N PRO A 42 -4.21 2.12 -9.61
CA PRO A 42 -4.30 3.08 -10.69
C PRO A 42 -2.87 3.23 -11.23
N PRO A 43 -2.68 3.17 -12.56
CA PRO A 43 -1.35 3.11 -13.16
C PRO A 43 -0.46 4.28 -12.72
N HIS A 44 -1.07 5.31 -12.14
CA HIS A 44 -0.46 6.52 -11.65
C HIS A 44 -0.53 6.61 -10.12
N THR A 45 -0.13 5.56 -9.39
CA THR A 45 -0.01 5.60 -7.92
C THR A 45 1.43 5.91 -7.52
N CYS A 46 1.62 6.84 -6.59
CA CYS A 46 2.93 7.17 -6.04
C CYS A 46 3.44 6.04 -5.14
N PRO A 47 4.59 5.42 -5.44
CA PRO A 47 5.16 4.36 -4.60
C PRO A 47 5.68 4.86 -3.25
N ARG A 48 5.88 6.18 -3.09
CA ARG A 48 6.47 6.77 -1.87
C ARG A 48 5.44 7.10 -0.81
N CYS A 49 4.27 7.62 -1.21
CA CYS A 49 3.20 8.01 -0.28
C CYS A 49 1.84 7.34 -0.56
N GLY A 50 1.74 6.53 -1.62
CA GLY A 50 0.49 5.86 -1.98
C GLY A 50 -0.57 6.75 -2.63
N ALA A 51 -0.25 8.02 -2.94
CA ALA A 51 -1.19 8.93 -3.60
C ALA A 51 -1.55 8.44 -5.02
N ALA A 52 -2.84 8.36 -5.33
CA ALA A 52 -3.33 7.96 -6.65
C ALA A 52 -3.64 9.20 -7.51
N PHE A 53 -3.22 9.17 -8.77
CA PHE A 53 -3.46 10.22 -9.75
C PHE A 53 -4.30 9.68 -10.91
N ALA A 54 -5.06 10.56 -11.56
CA ALA A 54 -5.87 10.20 -12.72
C ALA A 54 -5.03 10.01 -14.00
N GLU A 55 -3.86 10.67 -14.08
CA GLU A 55 -3.01 10.71 -15.27
C GLU A 55 -1.52 10.61 -14.93
N GLY A 56 -0.75 9.98 -15.82
CA GLY A 56 0.71 9.82 -15.71
C GLY A 56 1.49 11.12 -15.49
N PRO A 57 1.24 12.23 -16.24
CA PRO A 57 1.93 13.50 -16.01
C PRO A 57 1.70 14.08 -14.60
N ALA A 58 0.51 13.88 -14.02
CA ALA A 58 0.21 14.35 -12.67
C ALA A 58 1.02 13.59 -11.61
N LEU A 59 1.16 12.26 -11.77
CA LEU A 59 2.07 11.46 -10.94
C LEU A 59 3.52 11.90 -11.11
N LEU A 60 3.99 12.13 -12.35
CA LEU A 60 5.36 12.57 -12.62
C LEU A 60 5.69 13.92 -11.96
N ALA A 61 4.79 14.90 -12.06
CA ALA A 61 4.95 16.19 -11.38
C ALA A 61 4.98 16.03 -9.85
N HIS A 62 4.09 15.19 -9.31
CA HIS A 62 4.08 14.86 -7.90
C HIS A 62 5.39 14.19 -7.43
N LEU A 63 5.96 13.26 -8.22
CA LEU A 63 7.23 12.60 -7.91
C LEU A 63 8.41 13.57 -7.92
N ARG A 64 8.37 14.64 -8.73
CA ARG A 64 9.40 15.70 -8.69
C ARG A 64 9.42 16.44 -7.36
N GLY A 65 8.26 16.61 -6.72
CA GLY A 65 8.17 17.18 -5.37
C GLY A 65 8.76 16.26 -4.30
N HIS A 66 8.63 14.94 -4.45
CA HIS A 66 9.30 13.94 -3.59
C HIS A 66 10.80 13.88 -3.80
N ALA A 67 11.27 14.19 -5.01
CA ALA A 67 12.68 14.29 -5.36
C ALA A 67 13.30 15.62 -4.90
N GLY A 68 12.72 16.28 -3.88
CA GLY A 68 13.30 17.42 -3.19
C GLY A 68 14.78 17.19 -2.96
N ASP A 69 15.57 18.06 -3.60
CA ASP A 69 17.01 17.99 -3.78
C ASP A 69 17.51 16.85 -4.69
N LYS A 70 17.62 17.19 -5.97
CA LYS A 70 18.81 16.79 -6.70
C LYS A 70 19.93 17.72 -6.18
N PRO A 71 20.93 17.22 -5.45
CA PRO A 71 22.18 17.95 -5.32
C PRO A 71 22.82 17.88 -6.72
N TYR A 72 22.41 18.77 -7.62
CA TYR A 72 23.29 19.14 -8.72
C TYR A 72 24.45 19.88 -8.06
N THR A 73 25.43 19.13 -7.57
CA THR A 73 26.78 19.66 -7.35
C THR A 73 27.32 19.99 -8.73
N CYS A 74 27.28 21.27 -9.09
CA CYS A 74 28.17 21.89 -10.07
C CYS A 74 29.20 22.69 -9.27
#